data_AF-A0AAV5V7M7-F1
#
_entry.id   AF-A0AAV5V7M7-F1
#
_cell.length_a   1.000
_cell.length_b   1.000
_cell.length_c   1.000
_cell.angle_alpha   90.00
_cell.angle_beta   90.00
_cell.angle_gamma   90.00
#
_symmetry.space_group_name_H-M   'P 1'
#
loop_
_entity.id
_entity.type
_entity.pdbx_description
1 polymer ?
#
loop_
_entity_poly.entity_id
_entity_poly.type
_entity_poly.pdbx_seq_one_letter_code
_entity_poly.pdbx_strand_id
1 'polypeptide(L)'
;KCEVNELCEGIDNALSTVRPVLYRNTDIIKTKHNEKYLILEAVHFELFLPDRPDLRFLAIPMNDRNVSEGDYVMVKEVVPLPFDLPYINVGGNYPIHWLVTDARLHPNCTDSFDD
;
A
#
# COMPACT_ATOMS: atom_id res chain seq x y z
N LYS A 1 23.26 16.95 -15.10
CA LYS A 1 23.20 15.47 -15.12
C LYS A 1 22.84 15.05 -13.70
N CYS A 2 21.58 14.68 -13.44
CA CYS A 2 21.22 14.11 -12.14
C CYS A 2 21.56 12.62 -12.22
N GLU A 3 22.50 12.18 -11.39
CA GLU A 3 22.90 10.79 -11.26
C GLU A 3 21.96 10.10 -10.28
N VAL A 4 21.24 9.10 -10.79
CA VAL A 4 20.35 8.23 -10.02
C VAL A 4 21.21 7.09 -9.49
N ASN A 5 21.84 7.20 -8.32
CA ASN A 5 22.66 6.09 -7.80
C ASN A 5 22.89 5.99 -6.28
N GLU A 6 22.23 6.76 -5.41
CA GLU A 6 22.55 6.73 -3.96
C GLU A 6 21.35 6.39 -3.05
N LEU A 7 20.66 5.27 -3.28
CA LEU A 7 19.62 4.77 -2.36
C LEU A 7 19.68 3.27 -2.10
N CYS A 8 20.82 2.61 -2.37
CA CYS A 8 20.96 1.16 -2.24
C CYS A 8 22.23 0.69 -1.52
N GLU A 9 22.73 1.42 -0.52
CA GLU A 9 23.80 0.90 0.35
C GLU A 9 23.40 1.06 1.82
N GLY A 10 23.09 -0.06 2.49
CA GLY A 10 22.90 -0.07 3.94
C GLY A 10 21.85 -1.01 4.54
N ILE A 11 21.42 -2.08 3.86
CA ILE A 11 20.58 -3.12 4.48
C ILE A 11 21.25 -4.48 4.28
N ASP A 12 22.33 -4.71 5.00
CA ASP A 12 22.90 -6.04 5.15
C ASP A 12 22.32 -6.75 6.39
N ASN A 13 21.86 -7.98 6.14
CA ASN A 13 21.50 -9.04 7.10
C ASN A 13 20.07 -9.10 7.66
N ALA A 14 19.11 -9.42 6.80
CA ALA A 14 18.12 -10.47 7.08
C ALA A 14 17.55 -10.99 5.76
N LEU A 15 17.41 -12.31 5.63
CA LEU A 15 16.75 -12.95 4.48
C LEU A 15 15.42 -12.27 4.15
N SER A 16 15.36 -11.56 3.02
CA SER A 16 14.13 -11.30 2.27
C SER A 16 14.47 -10.42 1.06
N THR A 17 14.69 -11.03 -0.10
CA THR A 17 14.63 -10.34 -1.40
C THR A 17 13.18 -9.94 -1.75
N VAL A 18 12.42 -9.44 -0.78
CA VAL A 18 11.13 -8.81 -1.06
C VAL A 18 11.46 -7.42 -1.56
N ARG A 19 11.49 -7.29 -2.89
CA ARG A 19 11.47 -5.98 -3.54
C ARG A 19 10.31 -5.21 -2.93
N PRO A 20 10.53 -3.98 -2.42
CA PRO A 20 9.45 -3.21 -1.83
C PRO A 20 8.40 -2.96 -2.90
N VAL A 21 7.21 -3.55 -2.71
CA VAL A 21 6.07 -3.28 -3.59
C VAL A 21 5.52 -1.93 -3.20
N LEU A 22 5.46 -1.03 -4.18
CA LEU A 22 4.86 0.29 -4.00
C LEU A 22 3.35 0.14 -4.10
N TYR A 23 2.63 0.71 -3.14
CA TYR A 23 1.18 0.73 -3.17
C TYR A 23 0.67 2.12 -3.55
N ARG A 24 -0.45 2.18 -4.26
CA ARG A 24 -1.16 3.42 -4.58
C ARG A 24 -2.50 3.43 -3.85
N ASN A 25 -2.85 4.55 -3.24
CA ASN A 25 -4.19 4.75 -2.70
C ASN A 25 -5.21 4.85 -3.85
N THR A 26 -6.24 4.01 -3.84
CA THR A 26 -7.22 3.94 -4.94
C THR A 26 -8.64 4.22 -4.53
N ASP A 27 -9.02 3.95 -3.28
CA ASP A 27 -10.41 4.08 -2.84
C ASP A 27 -10.52 4.15 -1.31
N ILE A 28 -11.70 4.50 -0.81
CA ILE A 28 -12.05 4.52 0.61
C ILE A 28 -13.29 3.66 0.84
N ILE A 29 -13.12 2.59 1.62
CA ILE A 29 -14.25 1.76 2.07
C ILE A 29 -14.69 2.21 3.46
N LYS A 30 -16.00 2.37 3.62
CA LYS A 30 -16.64 2.60 4.93
C LYS A 30 -17.28 1.32 5.42
N THR A 31 -16.99 0.92 6.64
CA THR A 31 -17.63 -0.23 7.28
C THR A 31 -18.97 0.16 7.91
N LYS A 32 -19.75 -0.84 8.30
CA LYS A 32 -21.03 -0.66 9.00
C LYS A 32 -20.90 0.10 10.33
N HIS A 33 -19.70 0.09 10.93
CA HIS A 33 -19.39 0.78 12.19
C HIS A 33 -18.85 2.20 11.97
N ASN A 34 -18.97 2.74 10.74
CA ASN A 34 -18.46 4.06 10.34
C ASN A 34 -16.93 4.20 10.43
N GLU A 35 -16.21 3.08 10.52
CA GLU A 35 -14.77 3.05 10.34
C GLU A 35 -14.45 3.20 8.85
N LYS A 36 -13.39 3.94 8.54
CA LYS A 36 -12.96 4.20 7.18
C LYS A 36 -11.61 3.55 6.96
N TYR A 37 -11.48 2.85 5.85
CA TYR A 37 -10.23 2.23 5.41
C TYR A 37 -9.89 2.77 4.03
N LEU A 38 -8.65 3.24 3.87
CA LEU A 38 -8.13 3.48 2.53
C LEU A 38 -7.70 2.14 1.95
N ILE A 39 -7.96 1.96 0.67
CA ILE A 39 -7.59 0.77 -0.08
C ILE A 39 -6.35 1.09 -0.90
N LEU A 40 -5.35 0.25 -0.69
CA LEU A 40 -4.05 0.35 -1.34
C LEU A 40 -3.94 -0.74 -2.41
N GLU A 41 -3.68 -0.36 -3.66
CA GLU A 41 -3.41 -1.28 -4.76
C GLU A 41 -1.90 -1.41 -4.98
N ALA A 42 -1.40 -2.65 -5.02
CA ALA A 42 -0.02 -2.95 -5.38
C ALA A 42 0.26 -2.58 -6.86
N VAL A 43 1.22 -1.67 -7.08
CA VAL A 43 1.63 -1.26 -8.42
C VAL A 43 2.56 -2.32 -9.02
N HIS A 44 2.28 -2.73 -10.26
CA HIS A 44 3.00 -3.81 -10.96
C HIS A 44 2.99 -5.15 -10.19
N PHE A 45 1.89 -5.42 -9.49
CA PHE A 45 1.69 -6.62 -8.69
C PHE A 45 2.04 -7.92 -9.46
N GLU A 46 1.66 -8.03 -10.72
CA GLU A 46 1.88 -9.20 -11.56
C GLU A 46 3.37 -9.51 -11.80
N LEU A 47 4.25 -8.51 -11.67
CA LEU A 47 5.70 -8.66 -11.83
C LEU A 47 6.41 -8.96 -10.52
N PHE A 48 5.91 -8.41 -9.40
CA PHE A 48 6.60 -8.47 -8.11
C PHE A 48 6.05 -9.53 -7.16
N LEU A 49 4.75 -9.83 -7.21
CA LEU A 49 4.07 -10.76 -6.30
C LEU A 49 3.03 -11.66 -7.03
N PRO A 50 3.32 -12.26 -8.19
CA PRO A 50 2.32 -13.02 -8.97
C PRO A 50 1.63 -14.14 -8.19
N ASP A 51 2.34 -14.76 -7.24
CA ASP A 51 1.85 -15.91 -6.46
C ASP A 51 1.04 -15.52 -5.21
N ARG A 52 0.87 -14.21 -4.94
CA ARG A 52 0.22 -13.69 -3.72
C ARG A 52 -0.92 -12.72 -4.05
N PRO A 53 -1.97 -13.16 -4.77
CA PRO A 53 -3.11 -12.30 -5.16
C PRO A 53 -3.85 -11.70 -3.97
N ASP A 54 -3.71 -12.30 -2.79
CA ASP A 54 -4.20 -11.78 -1.52
C ASP A 54 -3.53 -10.48 -1.08
N LEU A 55 -2.31 -10.19 -1.55
CA LEU A 55 -1.56 -8.96 -1.25
C LEU A 55 -1.77 -7.84 -2.28
N ARG A 56 -2.56 -8.08 -3.33
CA ARG A 56 -2.82 -7.05 -4.36
C ARG A 56 -3.52 -5.82 -3.77
N PHE A 57 -4.45 -6.04 -2.84
CA PHE A 57 -5.19 -4.98 -2.16
C PHE A 57 -5.01 -5.09 -0.65
N LEU A 58 -4.66 -3.97 -0.03
CA LEU A 58 -4.49 -3.86 1.42
C LEU A 58 -5.40 -2.78 1.98
N ALA A 59 -5.85 -2.96 3.22
CA ALA A 59 -6.58 -1.94 3.96
C ALA A 59 -5.63 -1.20 4.90
N ILE A 60 -5.70 0.13 4.93
CA ILE A 60 -5.07 0.94 5.95
C ILE A 60 -6.15 1.74 6.70
N PRO A 61 -6.17 1.74 8.04
CA PRO A 61 -7.09 2.59 8.80
C PRO A 61 -6.90 4.05 8.39
N MET A 62 -7.99 4.70 7.99
CA MET A 62 -7.97 6.13 7.71
C MET A 62 -7.95 6.87 9.05
N ASN A 63 -6.75 7.04 9.59
CA ASN A 63 -6.49 8.02 10.65
C ASN A 63 -6.48 9.43 10.02
N ASP A 64 -6.30 10.49 10.80
CA ASP A 64 -6.19 11.89 10.31
C ASP A 64 -4.96 12.16 9.38
N ARG A 65 -4.45 11.12 8.73
CA ARG A 65 -3.43 11.19 7.68
C ARG A 65 -4.08 11.78 6.43
N ASN A 66 -3.52 12.90 5.97
CA ASN A 66 -3.79 13.46 4.65
C ASN A 66 -3.18 12.54 3.59
N VAL A 67 -3.89 11.49 3.20
CA VAL A 67 -3.53 10.64 2.07
C VAL A 67 -4.60 10.84 1.00
N SER A 68 -4.19 11.39 -0.13
CA SER A 68 -5.05 11.63 -1.28
C SER A 68 -5.14 10.37 -2.15
N GLU A 69 -6.21 10.24 -2.93
CA GLU A 69 -6.27 9.24 -3.98
C GLU A 69 -5.11 9.45 -4.96
N GLY A 70 -4.45 8.37 -5.37
CA GLY A 70 -3.26 8.42 -6.22
C GLY A 70 -1.93 8.52 -5.46
N ASP A 71 -1.94 8.83 -4.16
CA ASP A 71 -0.71 8.88 -3.37
C ASP A 71 -0.07 7.50 -3.25
N TYR A 72 1.26 7.50 -3.28
CA TYR A 72 2.05 6.31 -3.12
C TYR A 72 2.39 6.08 -1.66
N VAL A 73 2.21 4.84 -1.22
CA VAL A 73 2.44 4.39 0.14
C VAL A 73 3.44 3.24 0.11
N MET A 74 4.50 3.39 0.88
CA MET A 74 5.46 2.34 1.16
C MET A 74 4.98 1.55 2.38
N VAL A 75 4.51 0.33 2.13
CA VAL A 75 4.05 -0.59 3.17
C VAL A 75 5.23 -1.41 3.67
N LYS A 76 5.43 -1.45 4.99
CA LYS A 76 6.52 -2.20 5.64
C LYS A 76 6.01 -3.44 6.34
N GLU A 77 4.81 -3.37 6.91
CA GLU A 77 4.23 -4.44 7.68
C GLU A 77 2.72 -4.53 7.47
N VAL A 78 2.24 -5.77 7.41
CA VAL A 78 0.82 -6.11 7.36
C VAL A 78 0.50 -7.22 8.35
N VAL A 79 -0.72 -7.21 8.87
CA VAL A 79 -1.28 -8.28 9.70
C VAL A 79 -2.61 -8.74 9.11
N PRO A 80 -3.08 -9.97 9.40
CA PRO A 80 -4.39 -10.41 8.94
C PRO A 80 -5.50 -9.46 9.42
N LEU A 81 -6.44 -9.14 8.54
CA LEU A 81 -7.62 -8.36 8.88
C LEU A 81 -8.49 -9.19 9.85
N PRO A 82 -8.93 -8.64 10.98
CA PRO A 82 -9.72 -9.40 11.95
C PRO A 82 -11.19 -9.58 11.54
N PHE A 83 -11.61 -9.04 10.39
CA PHE A 83 -12.96 -9.10 9.84
C PHE A 83 -12.89 -9.15 8.31
N ASP A 84 -14.04 -9.36 7.66
CA ASP A 84 -14.11 -9.39 6.21
C ASP A 84 -14.44 -8.00 5.64
N LEU A 85 -13.66 -7.58 4.64
CA LEU A 85 -13.99 -6.47 3.76
C LEU A 85 -14.53 -6.99 2.43
N PRO A 86 -15.31 -6.19 1.69
CA PRO A 86 -15.79 -6.60 0.38
C PRO A 86 -14.61 -6.81 -0.59
N TYR A 87 -14.82 -7.67 -1.58
CA TYR A 87 -13.86 -7.93 -2.64
C TYR A 87 -13.78 -6.72 -3.57
N ILE A 88 -12.58 -6.44 -4.07
CA ILE A 88 -12.37 -5.48 -5.15
C ILE A 88 -12.56 -6.20 -6.48
N ASN A 89 -13.47 -5.70 -7.31
CA ASN A 89 -13.75 -6.26 -8.63
C ASN A 89 -13.09 -5.41 -9.73
N VAL A 90 -11.89 -5.79 -10.16
CA VAL A 90 -11.13 -5.12 -11.22
C VAL A 90 -10.59 -6.17 -12.17
N GLY A 91 -11.42 -6.58 -13.14
CA GLY A 91 -11.11 -7.67 -14.07
C GLY A 91 -11.02 -9.07 -13.40
N GLY A 92 -11.46 -9.17 -12.15
CA GLY A 92 -11.42 -10.35 -11.29
C GLY A 92 -11.78 -9.96 -9.85
N ASN A 93 -12.10 -10.95 -9.01
CA ASN A 93 -12.42 -10.72 -7.60
C ASN A 93 -11.17 -10.89 -6.74
N TYR A 94 -10.73 -9.80 -6.11
CA TYR A 94 -9.57 -9.80 -5.23
C TYR A 94 -9.99 -9.57 -3.78
N PRO A 95 -9.55 -10.43 -2.84
CA PRO A 95 -9.85 -10.26 -1.43
C PRO A 95 -9.03 -9.13 -0.81
N ILE A 96 -9.55 -8.57 0.29
CA ILE A 96 -8.81 -7.65 1.16
C ILE A 96 -8.65 -8.33 2.51
N HIS A 97 -7.55 -9.09 2.68
CA HIS A 97 -7.31 -9.90 3.88
C HIS A 97 -6.27 -9.29 4.82
N TRP A 98 -5.68 -8.16 4.47
CA TRP A 98 -4.50 -7.63 5.17
C TRP A 98 -4.71 -6.19 5.60
N LEU A 99 -4.39 -5.95 6.87
CA LEU A 99 -4.34 -4.64 7.50
C LEU A 99 -2.90 -4.14 7.52
N VAL A 100 -2.67 -2.93 7.06
CA VAL A 100 -1.38 -2.26 7.16
C VAL A 100 -1.17 -1.73 8.57
N THR A 101 -0.08 -2.14 9.22
CA THR A 101 0.31 -1.69 10.58
C THR A 101 1.46 -0.68 10.56
N ASP A 102 2.39 -0.82 9.62
CA ASP A 102 3.46 0.15 9.37
C ASP A 102 3.52 0.52 7.88
N ALA A 103 3.33 1.81 7.62
CA ALA A 103 3.43 2.39 6.31
C ALA A 103 3.83 3.87 6.37
N ARG A 104 4.50 4.32 5.31
CA ARG A 104 4.93 5.70 5.12
C ARG A 104 4.50 6.19 3.75
N LEU A 105 4.09 7.45 3.66
CA LEU A 105 3.92 8.11 2.38
C LEU A 105 5.27 8.12 1.65
N HIS A 106 5.22 7.88 0.35
CA HIS A 106 6.41 7.97 -0.47
C HIS A 106 6.93 9.42 -0.46
N PRO A 107 8.25 9.66 -0.34
CA PRO A 107 8.80 11.02 -0.21
C PRO A 107 8.50 11.95 -1.39
N ASN A 108 8.14 11.41 -2.55
CA ASN A 108 7.69 12.21 -3.71
C ASN A 108 6.19 12.59 -3.65
N CYS A 109 5.47 12.20 -2.61
CA CYS A 109 4.06 12.58 -2.37
C CYS A 109 3.94 13.76 -1.39
N THR A 110 5.05 14.38 -0.96
CA THR A 110 5.05 15.53 -0.06
C THR A 110 5.10 16.86 -0.78
N ASP A 111 4.46 16.98 -1.95
CA ASP A 111 4.29 18.29 -2.55
C ASP A 111 3.21 19.04 -1.76
N SER A 112 3.67 20.02 -0.98
CA SER A 112 2.84 21.08 -0.44
C SER A 112 2.03 21.70 -1.58
N PHE A 113 0.71 21.53 -1.53
CA PHE A 113 -0.19 22.41 -2.27
C PHE A 113 -0.09 23.82 -1.66
N ASP A 114 0.93 24.57 -2.06
CA ASP A 114 0.93 26.03 -2.01
C ASP A 114 0.46 26.52 -3.39
N ASP A 115 -0.80 26.91 -3.48
CA ASP A 115 -1.33 27.91 -4.42
C ASP A 115 -2.46 28.69 -3.75
#